data_AF-A0A6I9Z4N9-F1
#
_entry.id   AF-A0A6I9Z4N9-F1
#
_cell.length_a   1.000
_cell.length_b   1.000
_cell.length_c   1.000
_cell.angle_alpha   90.00
_cell.angle_beta   90.00
_cell.angle_gamma   90.00
#
_symmetry.space_group_name_H-M   'P 1'
#
loop_
_entity.id
_entity.type
_entity.pdbx_description
1 polymer ?
#
loop_
_entity_poly.entity_id
_entity_poly.type
_entity_poly.pdbx_seq_one_letter_code
_entity_poly.pdbx_strand_id
1 'polypeptide(L)'
;MGISGEEQKAFWLVLGAICHLGAAGATKDSGEAGRKQFARHEWAQKAAYLLGCTLEELSSAIFKPHAKGSLQRSTSFRQGPEEAALADGSGPKTSALECLEALASGLYSELFTLLICLLNRALKSSQRSLCSMMIVDTPGLQNPEMAGQSRGATFEELCHNYAQERLQGLFHERTFVQELERYKEENVDLCLDALEPTVSGSVATVDEASHQALVRTLARTDEARGLLWLLEEESLQPGGSEEGLLERLFTHYGPQDGDKKASNPLLRSNKPRHFFLGHSYGTNWVEYDTSGWLSYVRQNPASQNSLVLLQESQKKIISSLFAGRAGAATVLSGSIAGLEGGSQLALRRATSMRKTFTTGVAAVKKKSMCIQIKLQVDALIDSLKKSKLHFVHCFLPKANGWR
;
A
#
# COMPACT_ATOMS: atom_id res chain seq x y z
N MET A 1 -9.03 25.53 -11.25
CA MET A 1 -8.25 24.64 -10.35
C MET A 1 -6.96 25.27 -9.81
N GLY A 2 -6.56 26.50 -10.16
CA GLY A 2 -5.42 27.16 -9.47
C GLY A 2 -4.05 26.48 -9.64
N ILE A 3 -3.89 25.66 -10.68
CA ILE A 3 -2.62 25.02 -11.07
C ILE A 3 -2.04 25.82 -12.24
N SER A 4 -0.83 26.35 -12.08
CA SER A 4 -0.22 27.23 -13.08
C SER A 4 0.19 26.47 -14.35
N GLY A 5 0.38 27.19 -15.45
CA GLY A 5 0.89 26.57 -16.69
C GLY A 5 2.30 25.99 -16.52
N GLU A 6 3.10 26.56 -15.62
CA GLU A 6 4.43 26.02 -15.30
C GLU A 6 4.33 24.69 -14.53
N GLU A 7 3.43 24.62 -13.55
CA GLU A 7 3.19 23.39 -12.79
C GLU A 7 2.69 22.27 -13.72
N GLN A 8 1.74 22.57 -14.61
CA GLN A 8 1.28 21.61 -15.62
C GLN A 8 2.41 21.15 -16.54
N LYS A 9 3.29 22.06 -16.96
CA LYS A 9 4.44 21.71 -17.80
C LYS A 9 5.42 20.77 -17.09
N ALA A 10 5.64 20.94 -15.78
CA ALA A 10 6.46 20.00 -15.00
C ALA A 10 5.89 18.57 -15.04
N PHE A 11 4.56 18.42 -14.95
CA PHE A 11 3.90 17.11 -15.06
C PHE A 11 4.18 16.45 -16.41
N TRP A 12 4.02 17.18 -17.50
CA TRP A 12 4.27 16.65 -18.84
C TRP A 12 5.74 16.25 -19.05
N LEU A 13 6.68 17.00 -18.47
CA LEU A 13 8.10 16.64 -18.53
C LEU A 13 8.39 15.32 -17.82
N VAL A 14 7.87 15.13 -16.59
CA VAL A 14 8.09 13.90 -15.82
C VAL A 14 7.38 12.71 -16.48
N LEU A 15 6.13 12.88 -16.94
CA LEU A 15 5.41 11.81 -17.67
C LEU A 15 6.12 11.43 -18.97
N GLY A 16 6.59 12.42 -19.74
CA GLY A 16 7.36 12.17 -20.95
C GLY A 16 8.67 11.42 -20.66
N ALA A 17 9.33 11.72 -19.54
CA ALA A 17 10.51 10.98 -19.11
C ALA A 17 10.19 9.52 -18.78
N ILE A 18 9.09 9.25 -18.07
CA ILE A 18 8.62 7.88 -17.77
C ILE A 18 8.36 7.10 -19.06
N CYS A 19 7.68 7.70 -20.05
CA CYS A 19 7.48 7.07 -21.35
C CYS A 19 8.81 6.75 -22.06
N HIS A 20 9.78 7.67 -22.02
CA HIS A 20 11.10 7.43 -22.59
C HIS A 20 11.92 6.39 -21.83
N LEU A 21 11.78 6.28 -20.51
CA LEU A 21 12.37 5.19 -19.72
C LEU A 21 11.81 3.84 -20.16
N GLY A 22 10.50 3.72 -20.35
CA GLY A 22 9.86 2.52 -20.89
C GLY A 22 10.39 2.15 -22.28
N ALA A 23 10.58 3.13 -23.17
CA ALA A 23 11.17 2.91 -24.49
C ALA A 23 12.67 2.57 -24.45
N ALA A 24 13.40 3.07 -23.45
CA ALA A 24 14.83 2.80 -23.28
C ALA A 24 15.09 1.34 -22.91
N GLY A 25 14.23 0.76 -22.07
CA GLY A 25 14.40 -0.59 -21.53
C GLY A 25 15.71 -0.75 -20.75
N ALA A 26 15.96 -1.96 -20.26
CA ALA A 26 17.17 -2.27 -19.53
C ALA A 26 17.72 -3.63 -19.95
N THR A 27 19.05 -3.75 -19.93
CA THR A 27 19.76 -4.99 -20.25
C THR A 27 20.95 -5.19 -19.30
N LYS A 28 21.49 -6.40 -19.28
CA LYS A 28 22.82 -6.67 -18.72
C LYS A 28 23.83 -6.64 -19.85
N ASP A 29 24.97 -6.01 -19.62
CA ASP A 29 26.09 -6.03 -20.54
C ASP A 29 26.62 -7.47 -20.71
N SER A 30 27.02 -7.83 -21.92
CA SER A 30 27.50 -9.18 -22.29
C SER A 30 28.95 -9.44 -21.88
N GLY A 31 29.65 -8.44 -21.34
CA GLY A 31 31.00 -8.59 -20.78
C GLY A 31 31.03 -9.30 -19.42
N GLU A 32 32.23 -9.73 -19.00
CA GLU A 32 32.48 -10.55 -17.80
C GLU A 32 31.92 -9.98 -16.48
N ALA A 33 31.66 -8.66 -16.42
CA ALA A 33 31.14 -8.00 -15.22
C ALA A 33 29.60 -7.89 -15.15
N GLY A 34 28.85 -8.26 -16.21
CA GLY A 34 27.38 -8.34 -16.20
C GLY A 34 26.66 -7.07 -15.71
N ARG A 35 27.18 -5.88 -16.01
CA ARG A 35 26.68 -4.60 -15.47
C ARG A 35 25.30 -4.27 -16.04
N LYS A 36 24.40 -3.78 -15.19
CA LYS A 36 23.06 -3.31 -15.61
C LYS A 36 23.19 -1.96 -16.33
N GLN A 37 22.51 -1.82 -17.47
CA GLN A 37 22.50 -0.60 -18.28
C GLN A 37 21.21 -0.46 -19.09
N PHE A 38 21.02 0.69 -19.74
CA PHE A 38 19.91 0.89 -20.67
C PHE A 38 20.09 0.05 -21.94
N ALA A 39 19.00 -0.53 -22.44
CA ALA A 39 19.04 -1.25 -23.71
C ALA A 39 19.16 -0.29 -24.90
N ARG A 40 18.56 0.91 -24.81
CA ARG A 40 18.60 1.95 -25.85
C ARG A 40 18.96 3.31 -25.26
N HIS A 41 20.23 3.69 -25.41
CA HIS A 41 20.81 4.90 -24.82
C HIS A 41 20.15 6.20 -25.31
N GLU A 42 19.73 6.28 -26.57
CA GLU A 42 19.08 7.48 -27.13
C GLU A 42 17.77 7.84 -26.41
N TRP A 43 16.98 6.83 -26.02
CA TRP A 43 15.74 7.04 -25.29
C TRP A 43 16.02 7.43 -23.83
N ALA A 44 17.03 6.81 -23.21
CA ALA A 44 17.48 7.20 -21.87
C ALA A 44 18.00 8.65 -21.84
N GLN A 45 18.71 9.09 -22.88
CA GLN A 45 19.17 10.48 -23.02
C GLN A 45 17.98 11.46 -23.07
N LYS A 46 16.91 11.13 -23.80
CA LYS A 46 15.69 11.94 -23.81
C LYS A 46 15.02 11.98 -22.44
N ALA A 47 14.95 10.86 -21.72
CA ALA A 47 14.43 10.82 -20.37
C ALA A 47 15.24 11.72 -19.41
N ALA A 48 16.58 11.62 -19.45
CA ALA A 48 17.48 12.45 -18.66
C ALA A 48 17.30 13.94 -18.97
N TYR A 49 17.22 14.30 -20.25
CA TYR A 49 16.96 15.67 -20.69
C TYR A 49 15.63 16.22 -20.15
N LEU A 50 14.56 15.42 -20.15
CA LEU A 50 13.25 15.84 -19.65
C LEU A 50 13.23 15.99 -18.12
N LEU A 51 13.89 15.07 -17.39
CA LEU A 51 14.07 15.16 -15.94
C LEU A 51 15.01 16.29 -15.53
N GLY A 52 15.86 16.77 -16.43
CA GLY A 52 16.84 17.81 -16.13
C GLY A 52 18.04 17.29 -15.35
N CYS A 53 18.50 16.07 -15.67
CA CYS A 53 19.73 15.47 -15.15
C CYS A 53 20.59 14.93 -16.31
N THR A 54 21.82 14.54 -16.00
CA THR A 54 22.72 13.85 -16.94
C THR A 54 22.34 12.37 -17.08
N LEU A 55 22.79 11.74 -18.17
CA LEU A 55 22.55 10.31 -18.37
C LEU A 55 23.26 9.46 -17.32
N GLU A 56 24.42 9.91 -16.86
CA GLU A 56 25.21 9.28 -15.82
C GLU A 56 24.51 9.32 -14.45
N GLU A 57 23.94 10.47 -14.08
CA GLU A 57 23.13 10.63 -12.86
C GLU A 57 21.91 9.72 -12.91
N LEU A 58 21.18 9.71 -14.03
CA LEU A 58 20.02 8.85 -14.21
C LEU A 58 20.39 7.36 -14.16
N SER A 59 21.46 6.96 -14.85
CA SER A 59 21.97 5.59 -14.85
C SER A 59 22.40 5.14 -13.45
N SER A 60 23.09 6.01 -12.71
CA SER A 60 23.49 5.75 -11.33
C SER A 60 22.29 5.56 -10.41
N ALA A 61 21.28 6.44 -10.52
CA ALA A 61 20.06 6.36 -9.72
C ALA A 61 19.27 5.05 -9.93
N ILE A 62 19.30 4.50 -11.14
CA ILE A 62 18.58 3.26 -11.49
C ILE A 62 19.42 2.01 -11.16
N PHE A 63 20.64 1.94 -11.68
CA PHE A 63 21.41 0.71 -11.74
C PHE A 63 22.47 0.58 -10.65
N LYS A 64 22.81 1.68 -9.98
CA LYS A 64 23.75 1.72 -8.86
C LYS A 64 23.14 2.50 -7.69
N PRO A 65 21.91 2.17 -7.23
CA PRO A 65 21.26 2.94 -6.18
C PRO A 65 22.19 2.96 -4.96
N HIS A 66 22.77 4.12 -4.67
CA HIS A 66 23.69 4.27 -3.56
C HIS A 66 22.89 4.09 -2.26
N ALA A 67 23.40 3.29 -1.33
CA ALA A 67 22.91 3.24 0.05
C ALA A 67 23.30 4.53 0.82
N LYS A 68 23.19 5.72 0.21
CA LYS A 68 23.45 7.01 0.86
C LYS A 68 22.19 7.47 1.60
N GLY A 69 21.87 6.74 2.68
CA GLY A 69 20.78 7.04 3.62
C GLY A 69 21.24 7.21 5.07
N SER A 70 22.53 7.03 5.37
CA SER A 70 23.13 7.36 6.67
C SER A 70 23.33 8.89 6.78
N LEU A 71 22.23 9.62 6.97
CA LEU A 71 22.28 10.89 7.67
C LEU A 71 21.93 10.60 9.12
N GLN A 72 22.95 10.56 9.97
CA GLN A 72 22.81 10.61 11.42
C GLN A 72 21.87 11.76 11.80
N ARG A 73 20.62 11.43 12.15
CA ARG A 73 19.77 12.34 12.91
C ARG A 73 19.76 11.83 14.35
N SER A 74 20.70 12.36 15.13
CA SER A 74 20.75 12.19 16.58
C SER A 74 19.46 12.71 17.21
N THR A 75 18.66 11.84 17.81
CA THR A 75 18.39 11.82 19.26
C THR A 75 17.41 10.67 19.58
N SER A 76 17.87 9.77 20.45
CA SER A 76 17.10 8.80 21.22
C SER A 76 16.20 7.80 20.48
N PHE A 77 16.76 6.96 19.60
CA PHE A 77 16.40 5.54 19.44
C PHE A 77 17.52 4.91 18.62
N ARG A 78 18.36 4.07 19.25
CA ARG A 78 19.48 3.39 18.57
C ARG A 78 18.91 2.48 17.48
N GLN A 79 19.19 2.81 16.22
CA GLN A 79 19.00 1.90 15.09
C GLN A 79 19.87 0.65 15.32
N GLY A 80 19.25 -0.52 15.23
CA GLY A 80 19.92 -1.81 15.36
C GLY A 80 20.63 -2.23 14.06
N PRO A 81 21.44 -3.29 14.10
CA PRO A 81 22.43 -3.64 13.07
C PRO A 81 21.83 -4.35 11.83
N GLU A 82 20.63 -3.99 11.37
CA GLU A 82 20.03 -4.58 10.15
C GLU A 82 20.51 -3.91 8.85
N GLU A 83 21.15 -2.74 8.91
CA GLU A 83 21.77 -2.11 7.72
C GLU A 83 23.16 -2.69 7.39
N ALA A 84 23.73 -3.54 8.26
CA ALA A 84 25.05 -4.13 8.04
C ALA A 84 25.04 -5.46 7.24
N ALA A 85 23.89 -6.09 7.05
CA ALA A 85 23.78 -7.37 6.34
C ALA A 85 23.71 -7.23 4.80
N LEU A 86 23.59 -6.01 4.27
CA LEU A 86 23.61 -5.74 2.82
C LEU A 86 25.03 -5.57 2.25
N ALA A 87 26.07 -5.68 3.09
CA ALA A 87 27.47 -5.58 2.67
C ALA A 87 28.03 -6.90 2.12
N ASP A 88 27.33 -8.03 2.32
CA ASP A 88 27.70 -9.30 1.72
C ASP A 88 26.81 -9.57 0.50
N GLY A 89 27.42 -9.96 -0.63
CA GLY A 89 26.82 -9.97 -1.97
C GLY A 89 25.72 -11.03 -2.21
N SER A 90 24.98 -11.43 -1.18
CA SER A 90 23.93 -12.46 -1.20
C SER A 90 22.49 -11.92 -1.23
N GLY A 91 22.30 -10.61 -1.43
CA GLY A 91 20.97 -10.04 -1.63
C GLY A 91 20.28 -10.55 -2.92
N PRO A 92 18.94 -10.52 -2.99
CA PRO A 92 18.20 -10.92 -4.19
C PRO A 92 18.71 -10.16 -5.42
N LYS A 93 19.15 -10.89 -6.45
CA LYS A 93 19.66 -10.31 -7.69
C LYS A 93 18.51 -9.69 -8.49
N THR A 94 18.10 -8.47 -8.14
CA THR A 94 17.13 -7.68 -8.92
C THR A 94 17.61 -7.55 -10.36
N SER A 95 16.71 -7.74 -11.32
CA SER A 95 17.03 -7.59 -12.73
C SER A 95 17.30 -6.13 -13.10
N ALA A 96 17.86 -5.88 -14.28
CA ALA A 96 18.04 -4.51 -14.77
C ALA A 96 16.67 -3.86 -15.05
N LEU A 97 15.72 -4.63 -15.55
CA LEU A 97 14.36 -4.18 -15.86
C LEU A 97 13.59 -3.80 -14.59
N GLU A 98 13.67 -4.63 -13.54
CA GLU A 98 13.03 -4.35 -12.25
C GLU A 98 13.55 -3.04 -11.62
N CYS A 99 14.84 -2.73 -11.78
CA CYS A 99 15.39 -1.44 -11.33
C CYS A 99 14.82 -0.25 -12.12
N LEU A 100 14.69 -0.40 -13.43
CA LEU A 100 14.12 0.63 -14.30
C LEU A 100 12.64 0.88 -13.98
N GLU A 101 11.86 -0.20 -13.85
CA GLU A 101 10.44 -0.17 -13.48
C GLU A 101 10.23 0.46 -12.09
N ALA A 102 11.11 0.12 -11.13
CA ALA A 102 11.07 0.72 -9.80
C ALA A 102 11.30 2.23 -9.81
N LEU A 103 12.26 2.74 -10.59
CA LEU A 103 12.44 4.19 -10.70
C LEU A 103 11.22 4.83 -11.39
N ALA A 104 10.72 4.23 -12.48
CA ALA A 104 9.57 4.76 -13.21
C ALA A 104 8.31 4.83 -12.31
N SER A 105 8.05 3.77 -11.53
CA SER A 105 6.99 3.73 -10.52
C SER A 105 7.20 4.78 -9.43
N GLY A 106 8.42 4.95 -8.93
CA GLY A 106 8.78 6.00 -7.97
C GLY A 106 8.51 7.41 -8.50
N LEU A 107 8.91 7.70 -9.74
CA LEU A 107 8.64 8.99 -10.40
C LEU A 107 7.14 9.25 -10.55
N TYR A 108 6.37 8.24 -10.95
CA TYR A 108 4.91 8.36 -11.07
C TYR A 108 4.26 8.61 -9.70
N SER A 109 4.69 7.88 -8.67
CA SER A 109 4.20 8.03 -7.29
C SER A 109 4.46 9.43 -6.73
N GLU A 110 5.66 9.97 -6.94
CA GLU A 110 5.99 11.34 -6.54
C GLU A 110 5.16 12.38 -7.29
N LEU A 111 4.94 12.17 -8.59
CA LEU A 111 4.12 13.06 -9.41
C LEU A 111 2.64 13.02 -8.99
N PHE A 112 2.10 11.83 -8.72
CA PHE A 112 0.74 11.67 -8.22
C PHE A 112 0.57 12.31 -6.84
N THR A 113 1.55 12.14 -5.95
CA THR A 113 1.53 12.80 -4.65
C THR A 113 1.55 14.32 -4.79
N LEU A 114 2.36 14.86 -5.71
CA LEU A 114 2.38 16.28 -6.03
C LEU A 114 1.00 16.76 -6.55
N LEU A 115 0.32 15.98 -7.40
CA LEU A 115 -1.01 16.32 -7.90
C LEU A 115 -1.98 16.53 -6.75
N ILE A 116 -2.01 15.58 -5.81
CA ILE A 116 -2.87 15.67 -4.64
C ILE A 116 -2.51 16.90 -3.79
N CYS A 117 -1.22 17.21 -3.59
CA CYS A 117 -0.81 18.44 -2.91
C CYS A 117 -1.30 19.71 -3.61
N LEU A 118 -1.20 19.78 -4.94
CA LEU A 118 -1.65 20.95 -5.71
C LEU A 118 -3.18 21.10 -5.68
N LEU A 119 -3.92 20.00 -5.77
CA LEU A 119 -5.37 19.99 -5.61
C LEU A 119 -5.77 20.44 -4.21
N ASN A 120 -5.13 19.91 -3.17
CA ASN A 120 -5.39 20.30 -1.78
C ASN A 120 -5.05 21.78 -1.52
N ARG A 121 -3.96 22.28 -2.12
CA ARG A 121 -3.61 23.72 -2.10
C ARG A 121 -4.70 24.57 -2.74
N ALA A 122 -5.21 24.15 -3.90
CA ALA A 122 -6.23 24.89 -4.62
C ALA A 122 -7.61 24.87 -3.94
N LEU A 123 -7.93 23.78 -3.24
CA LEU A 123 -9.18 23.60 -2.50
C LEU A 123 -9.11 24.11 -1.05
N LYS A 124 -7.93 24.54 -0.59
CA LYS A 124 -7.72 25.04 0.76
C LYS A 124 -8.56 26.29 1.01
N SER A 125 -9.32 26.28 2.10
CA SER A 125 -10.04 27.46 2.60
C SER A 125 -9.31 28.06 3.80
N SER A 126 -9.26 29.39 3.88
CA SER A 126 -8.79 30.14 5.05
C SER A 126 -9.88 30.31 6.12
N GLN A 127 -11.12 29.91 5.81
CA GLN A 127 -12.26 30.05 6.72
C GLN A 127 -12.21 29.03 7.85
N ARG A 128 -12.75 29.41 9.02
CA ARG A 128 -12.89 28.51 10.16
C ARG A 128 -14.02 27.50 9.90
N SER A 129 -13.68 26.22 9.77
CA SER A 129 -14.67 25.13 9.66
C SER A 129 -15.37 24.90 11.01
N LEU A 130 -16.71 24.90 11.02
CA LEU A 130 -17.51 24.47 12.19
C LEU A 130 -17.74 22.96 12.20
N CYS A 131 -18.02 22.38 11.03
CA CYS A 131 -18.14 20.94 10.81
C CYS A 131 -17.36 20.55 9.55
N SER A 132 -17.23 19.25 9.32
CA SER A 132 -16.67 18.69 8.09
C SER A 132 -17.43 17.46 7.68
N MET A 133 -17.67 17.30 6.38
CA MET A 133 -18.20 16.07 5.79
C MET A 133 -17.04 15.30 5.14
N MET A 134 -17.04 13.99 5.31
CA MET A 134 -16.12 13.08 4.64
C MET A 134 -16.95 12.16 3.74
N ILE A 135 -16.57 12.09 2.47
CA ILE A 135 -17.15 11.15 1.50
C ILE A 135 -16.06 10.12 1.21
N VAL A 136 -16.41 8.84 1.38
CA VAL A 136 -15.51 7.72 1.11
C VAL A 136 -16.06 6.97 -0.08
N ASP A 137 -15.26 6.93 -1.14
CA ASP A 137 -15.56 6.26 -2.40
C ASP A 137 -14.44 5.26 -2.67
N THR A 138 -14.73 3.98 -2.53
CA THR A 138 -13.79 2.89 -2.77
C THR A 138 -14.19 2.13 -4.03
N PRO A 139 -13.26 1.45 -4.72
CA PRO A 139 -13.58 0.63 -5.90
C PRO A 139 -14.62 -0.47 -5.67
N GLY A 140 -14.91 -0.81 -4.41
CA GLY A 140 -15.78 -1.92 -4.02
C GLY A 140 -15.10 -3.27 -4.17
N LEU A 141 -15.89 -4.35 -3.98
CA LEU A 141 -15.41 -5.72 -4.09
C LEU A 141 -15.11 -6.09 -5.56
N GLN A 142 -13.88 -6.50 -5.82
CA GLN A 142 -13.39 -6.99 -7.11
C GLN A 142 -13.44 -8.51 -7.14
N ASN A 143 -14.17 -9.08 -8.10
CA ASN A 143 -14.16 -10.52 -8.37
C ASN A 143 -14.12 -10.72 -9.90
N PRO A 144 -12.96 -11.07 -10.47
CA PRO A 144 -12.81 -11.25 -11.92
C PRO A 144 -13.77 -12.28 -12.51
N GLU A 145 -14.06 -13.37 -11.79
CA GLU A 145 -14.98 -14.42 -12.24
C GLU A 145 -16.41 -13.85 -12.40
N MET A 146 -16.87 -13.07 -11.42
CA MET A 146 -18.17 -12.40 -11.48
C MET A 146 -18.25 -11.32 -12.58
N ALA A 147 -17.10 -10.80 -13.00
CA ALA A 147 -16.96 -9.89 -14.12
C ALA A 147 -16.76 -10.62 -15.47
N GLY A 148 -16.86 -11.95 -15.51
CA GLY A 148 -16.71 -12.75 -16.73
C GLY A 148 -15.26 -12.92 -17.21
N GLN A 149 -14.28 -12.67 -16.35
CA GLN A 149 -12.85 -12.80 -16.67
C GLN A 149 -12.31 -14.15 -16.16
N SER A 150 -11.58 -14.88 -17.01
CA SER A 150 -10.99 -16.19 -16.67
C SER A 150 -9.59 -16.07 -16.06
N ARG A 151 -9.40 -15.16 -15.09
CA ARG A 151 -8.12 -14.96 -14.38
C ARG A 151 -8.36 -14.89 -12.87
N GLY A 152 -7.31 -15.15 -12.09
CA GLY A 152 -7.34 -14.83 -10.65
C GLY A 152 -7.29 -13.33 -10.40
N ALA A 153 -7.76 -12.93 -9.23
CA ALA A 153 -7.63 -11.57 -8.73
C ALA A 153 -6.18 -11.26 -8.35
N THR A 154 -5.74 -10.03 -8.59
CA THR A 154 -4.38 -9.56 -8.32
C THR A 154 -4.21 -9.09 -6.87
N PHE A 155 -2.97 -8.72 -6.51
CA PHE A 155 -2.68 -8.12 -5.21
C PHE A 155 -3.41 -6.80 -4.98
N GLU A 156 -3.53 -5.96 -6.02
CA GLU A 156 -4.27 -4.70 -5.94
C GLU A 156 -5.76 -4.94 -5.67
N GLU A 157 -6.34 -5.94 -6.33
CA GLU A 157 -7.73 -6.37 -6.12
C GLU A 157 -7.91 -6.93 -4.69
N LEU A 158 -6.92 -7.65 -4.14
CA LEU A 158 -6.91 -8.05 -2.72
C LEU A 158 -6.95 -6.83 -1.81
N CYS A 159 -6.16 -5.79 -2.09
CA CYS A 159 -6.13 -4.56 -1.30
C CYS A 159 -7.50 -3.85 -1.31
N HIS A 160 -8.16 -3.80 -2.46
CA HIS A 160 -9.52 -3.26 -2.59
C HIS A 160 -10.53 -4.08 -1.79
N ASN A 161 -10.46 -5.42 -1.91
CA ASN A 161 -11.35 -6.33 -1.19
C ASN A 161 -11.16 -6.27 0.31
N TYR A 162 -9.91 -6.16 0.77
CA TYR A 162 -9.57 -5.95 2.18
C TYR A 162 -10.17 -4.64 2.71
N ALA A 163 -9.98 -3.52 2.01
CA ALA A 163 -10.57 -2.24 2.41
C ALA A 163 -12.11 -2.31 2.45
N GLN A 164 -12.72 -3.01 1.48
CA GLN A 164 -14.16 -3.23 1.43
C GLN A 164 -14.67 -4.07 2.62
N GLU A 165 -14.00 -5.16 2.97
CA GLU A 165 -14.34 -6.00 4.13
C GLU A 165 -14.23 -5.20 5.44
N ARG A 166 -13.21 -4.33 5.57
CA ARG A 166 -13.04 -3.46 6.75
C ARG A 166 -14.19 -2.43 6.86
N LEU A 167 -14.62 -1.85 5.75
CA LEU A 167 -15.77 -0.94 5.71
C LEU A 167 -17.09 -1.67 6.00
N GLN A 168 -17.27 -2.89 5.49
CA GLN A 168 -18.43 -3.73 5.80
C GLN A 168 -18.46 -4.13 7.28
N GLY A 169 -17.31 -4.44 7.87
CA GLY A 169 -17.16 -4.66 9.31
C GLY A 169 -17.57 -3.44 10.14
N LEU A 170 -17.14 -2.24 9.73
CA LEU A 170 -17.57 -0.98 10.37
C LEU A 170 -19.09 -0.76 10.26
N PHE A 171 -19.69 -1.05 9.10
CA PHE A 171 -21.14 -1.01 8.93
C PHE A 171 -21.84 -1.96 9.90
N HIS A 172 -21.37 -3.20 9.99
CA HIS A 172 -21.95 -4.21 10.88
C HIS A 172 -21.84 -3.81 12.36
N GLU A 173 -20.64 -3.41 12.79
CA GLU A 173 -20.37 -2.92 14.15
C GLU A 173 -21.30 -1.75 14.51
N ARG A 174 -21.42 -0.76 13.61
CA ARG A 174 -22.18 0.46 13.89
C ARG A 174 -23.70 0.26 13.84
N THR A 175 -24.19 -0.59 12.94
CA THR A 175 -25.62 -0.74 12.64
C THR A 175 -26.28 -1.80 13.51
N PHE A 176 -25.56 -2.88 13.83
CA PHE A 176 -26.12 -4.01 14.56
C PHE A 176 -25.53 -4.13 15.96
N VAL A 177 -24.19 -4.26 16.07
CA VAL A 177 -23.54 -4.57 17.36
C VAL A 177 -23.78 -3.46 18.39
N GLN A 178 -23.45 -2.21 18.06
CA GLN A 178 -23.61 -1.08 18.99
C GLN A 178 -25.07 -0.80 19.36
N GLU A 179 -26.01 -1.02 18.45
CA GLU A 179 -27.43 -0.85 18.76
C GLU A 179 -27.92 -1.98 19.69
N LEU A 180 -27.48 -3.23 19.48
CA LEU A 180 -27.74 -4.34 20.42
C LEU A 180 -27.14 -4.08 21.81
N GLU A 181 -25.91 -3.57 21.88
CA GLU A 181 -25.28 -3.19 23.14
C GLU A 181 -26.08 -2.11 23.86
N ARG A 182 -26.55 -1.09 23.13
CA ARG A 182 -27.40 -0.04 23.68
C ARG A 182 -28.73 -0.56 24.21
N TYR A 183 -29.40 -1.47 23.50
CA TYR A 183 -30.63 -2.09 24.00
C TYR A 183 -30.40 -2.87 25.31
N LYS A 184 -29.27 -3.57 25.41
CA LYS A 184 -28.86 -4.24 26.66
C LYS A 184 -28.63 -3.24 27.78
N GLU A 185 -27.94 -2.13 27.52
CA GLU A 185 -27.70 -1.06 28.50
C GLU A 185 -29.02 -0.41 28.98
N GLU A 186 -29.98 -0.25 28.07
CA GLU A 186 -31.32 0.30 28.36
C GLU A 186 -32.29 -0.75 28.96
N ASN A 187 -31.84 -1.99 29.20
CA ASN A 187 -32.64 -3.12 29.71
C ASN A 187 -33.88 -3.45 28.86
N VAL A 188 -33.77 -3.32 27.53
CA VAL A 188 -34.80 -3.71 26.58
C VAL A 188 -34.61 -5.18 26.22
N ASP A 189 -35.59 -6.02 26.54
CA ASP A 189 -35.56 -7.44 26.20
C ASP A 189 -35.82 -7.63 24.70
N LEU A 190 -34.86 -8.26 24.01
CA LEU A 190 -34.93 -8.56 22.59
C LEU A 190 -34.95 -10.07 22.40
N CYS A 191 -36.05 -10.59 21.85
CA CYS A 191 -36.16 -11.98 21.40
C CYS A 191 -35.48 -12.16 20.04
N LEU A 192 -34.18 -11.83 19.96
CA LEU A 192 -33.33 -12.13 18.82
C LEU A 192 -32.49 -13.34 19.20
N ASP A 193 -32.49 -14.38 18.35
CA ASP A 193 -31.46 -15.40 18.42
C ASP A 193 -30.10 -14.68 18.41
N ALA A 194 -29.24 -15.00 19.37
CA ALA A 194 -27.97 -14.31 19.53
C ALA A 194 -27.24 -14.28 18.18
N LEU A 195 -27.21 -13.10 17.55
CA LEU A 195 -26.39 -12.87 16.38
C LEU A 195 -24.96 -12.95 16.92
N GLU A 196 -24.35 -14.13 16.83
CA GLU A 196 -22.96 -14.25 17.22
C GLU A 196 -22.18 -13.25 16.36
N PRO A 197 -21.36 -12.37 16.97
CA PRO A 197 -20.50 -11.48 16.22
C PRO A 197 -19.53 -12.35 15.44
N THR A 198 -19.90 -12.71 14.22
CA THR A 198 -19.07 -13.52 13.35
C THR A 198 -18.00 -12.56 12.86
N VAL A 199 -16.83 -12.59 13.47
CA VAL A 199 -15.69 -11.85 12.93
C VAL A 199 -15.42 -12.44 11.55
N SER A 200 -15.39 -11.60 10.51
CA SER A 200 -15.05 -12.07 9.17
C SER A 200 -13.63 -12.63 9.22
N GLY A 201 -13.49 -13.96 9.17
CA GLY A 201 -12.19 -14.64 9.22
C GLY A 201 -11.24 -14.16 8.12
N SER A 202 -11.79 -13.64 7.02
CA SER A 202 -11.05 -13.05 5.91
C SER A 202 -10.18 -11.87 6.32
N VAL A 203 -10.67 -11.00 7.22
CA VAL A 203 -9.92 -9.82 7.68
C VAL A 203 -8.70 -10.26 8.47
N ALA A 204 -8.90 -11.16 9.44
CA ALA A 204 -7.80 -11.73 10.23
C ALA A 204 -6.79 -12.46 9.34
N THR A 205 -7.25 -13.27 8.38
CA THR A 205 -6.36 -13.93 7.41
C THR A 205 -5.48 -12.94 6.64
N VAL A 206 -5.97 -11.73 6.36
CA VAL A 206 -5.19 -10.71 5.65
C VAL A 206 -4.28 -9.92 6.59
N ASP A 207 -4.77 -9.52 7.76
CA ASP A 207 -4.19 -8.42 8.53
C ASP A 207 -3.80 -8.76 9.97
N GLU A 208 -3.98 -10.00 10.43
CA GLU A 208 -3.65 -10.43 11.80
C GLU A 208 -2.23 -9.98 12.18
N ALA A 209 -2.14 -9.26 13.29
CA ALA A 209 -0.90 -8.64 13.72
C ALA A 209 -0.06 -9.66 14.48
N SER A 210 1.28 -9.57 14.35
CA SER A 210 2.14 -10.29 15.28
C SER A 210 2.07 -9.61 16.67
N HIS A 211 1.66 -10.37 17.69
CA HIS A 211 1.65 -9.91 19.08
C HIS A 211 3.08 -9.63 19.61
N GLN A 212 4.11 -10.12 18.91
CA GLN A 212 5.52 -9.92 19.25
C GLN A 212 6.22 -8.81 18.45
N ALA A 213 5.53 -8.06 17.58
CA ALA A 213 6.15 -6.98 16.82
C ALA A 213 6.79 -5.85 17.68
N LEU A 214 6.54 -5.86 19.00
CA LEU A 214 7.14 -4.96 19.99
C LEU A 214 8.27 -5.59 20.82
N VAL A 215 8.42 -6.93 20.82
CA VAL A 215 9.42 -7.67 21.61
C VAL A 215 10.47 -8.24 20.67
N ARG A 216 11.69 -7.68 20.72
CA ARG A 216 12.83 -8.02 19.86
C ARG A 216 13.50 -9.36 20.25
N THR A 217 12.72 -10.43 20.34
CA THR A 217 13.24 -11.79 20.53
C THR A 217 12.92 -12.59 19.28
N LEU A 218 13.87 -13.42 18.83
CA LEU A 218 13.80 -14.27 17.63
C LEU A 218 12.37 -14.73 17.31
N ALA A 219 11.90 -14.41 16.10
CA ALA A 219 10.60 -14.81 15.60
C ALA A 219 10.40 -16.31 15.84
N ARG A 220 9.49 -16.67 16.76
CA ARG A 220 8.96 -18.03 16.80
C ARG A 220 8.14 -18.21 15.53
N THR A 221 8.44 -19.25 14.77
CA THR A 221 7.78 -19.63 13.51
C THR A 221 6.32 -20.08 13.69
N ASP A 222 5.79 -20.02 14.91
CA ASP A 222 4.56 -20.70 15.32
C ASP A 222 3.40 -19.74 15.62
N GLU A 223 3.63 -18.42 15.53
CA GLU A 223 2.55 -17.43 15.70
C GLU A 223 1.80 -17.22 14.38
N ALA A 224 0.47 -17.27 14.42
CA ALA A 224 -0.37 -16.93 13.27
C ALA A 224 -0.20 -15.45 12.88
N ARG A 225 0.15 -15.22 11.61
CA ARG A 225 0.35 -13.88 11.04
C ARG A 225 -0.48 -13.72 9.78
N GLY A 226 -1.09 -12.56 9.60
CA GLY A 226 -1.88 -12.26 8.41
C GLY A 226 -1.02 -12.23 7.14
N LEU A 227 -1.68 -12.38 5.99
CA LEU A 227 -1.07 -12.39 4.66
C LEU A 227 -0.15 -11.20 4.38
N LEU A 228 -0.51 -9.98 4.82
CA LEU A 228 0.33 -8.79 4.62
C LEU A 228 1.68 -8.88 5.36
N TRP A 229 1.71 -9.57 6.51
CA TRP A 229 2.94 -9.83 7.27
C TRP A 229 3.77 -10.93 6.63
N LEU A 230 3.12 -12.04 6.26
CA LEU A 230 3.77 -13.15 5.58
C LEU A 230 4.42 -12.69 4.27
N LEU A 231 3.75 -11.84 3.50
CA LEU A 231 4.29 -11.23 2.28
C LEU A 231 5.58 -10.45 2.52
N GLU A 232 5.61 -9.62 3.57
CA GLU A 232 6.81 -8.85 3.88
C GLU A 232 7.98 -9.78 4.25
N GLU A 233 7.73 -10.77 5.11
CA GLU A 233 8.74 -11.73 5.55
C GLU A 233 9.29 -12.57 4.39
N GLU A 234 8.40 -13.12 3.57
CA GLU A 234 8.76 -13.94 2.43
C GLU A 234 9.53 -13.12 1.38
N SER A 235 9.22 -11.82 1.23
CA SER A 235 9.94 -10.93 0.30
C SER A 235 11.41 -10.69 0.68
N LEU A 236 11.72 -10.81 1.98
CA LEU A 236 13.06 -10.64 2.56
C LEU A 236 13.83 -11.96 2.63
N GLN A 237 13.15 -13.11 2.54
CA GLN A 237 13.78 -14.41 2.61
C GLN A 237 14.64 -14.69 1.35
N PRO A 238 15.90 -15.15 1.52
CA PRO A 238 16.70 -15.62 0.39
C PRO A 238 15.99 -16.81 -0.28
N GLY A 239 15.58 -16.63 -1.54
CA GLY A 239 14.83 -17.65 -2.28
C GLY A 239 13.33 -17.74 -1.91
N GLY A 240 12.78 -16.73 -1.24
CA GLY A 240 11.34 -16.66 -0.97
C GLY A 240 10.52 -16.76 -2.27
N SER A 241 9.41 -17.48 -2.18
CA SER A 241 8.56 -17.82 -3.33
C SER A 241 7.08 -17.68 -2.99
N GLU A 242 6.25 -17.43 -3.99
CA GLU A 242 4.80 -17.40 -3.86
C GLU A 242 4.25 -18.73 -3.32
N GLU A 243 4.86 -19.86 -3.67
CA GLU A 243 4.51 -21.17 -3.14
C GLU A 243 4.78 -21.27 -1.62
N GLY A 244 5.96 -20.82 -1.18
CA GLY A 244 6.32 -20.77 0.24
C GLY A 244 5.40 -19.85 1.04
N LEU A 245 5.03 -18.70 0.48
CA LEU A 245 4.03 -17.80 1.04
C LEU A 245 2.70 -18.53 1.27
N LEU A 246 2.18 -19.22 0.25
CA LEU A 246 0.91 -19.94 0.35
C LEU A 246 0.99 -21.09 1.35
N GLU A 247 2.08 -21.85 1.37
CA GLU A 247 2.27 -22.91 2.35
C GLU A 247 2.16 -22.37 3.79
N ARG A 248 2.85 -21.26 4.09
CA ARG A 248 2.78 -20.61 5.41
C ARG A 248 1.37 -20.08 5.72
N LEU A 249 0.71 -19.46 4.74
CA LEU A 249 -0.66 -18.96 4.91
C LEU A 249 -1.63 -20.09 5.27
N PHE A 250 -1.56 -21.22 4.56
CA PHE A 250 -2.42 -22.38 4.80
C PHE A 250 -2.06 -23.12 6.09
N THR A 251 -0.82 -23.06 6.58
CA THR A 251 -0.47 -23.59 7.90
C THR A 251 -1.20 -22.84 9.03
N HIS A 252 -1.38 -21.52 8.88
CA HIS A 252 -2.03 -20.70 9.90
C HIS A 252 -3.56 -20.64 9.77
N TYR A 253 -4.09 -20.59 8.54
CA TYR A 253 -5.51 -20.34 8.28
C TYR A 253 -6.17 -21.41 7.40
N GLY A 254 -5.46 -22.44 6.97
CA GLY A 254 -5.99 -23.49 6.09
C GLY A 254 -6.97 -24.43 6.81
N PRO A 255 -7.75 -25.22 6.05
CA PRO A 255 -8.69 -26.18 6.63
C PRO A 255 -7.95 -27.19 7.50
N GLN A 256 -8.29 -27.27 8.79
CA GLN A 256 -7.80 -28.34 9.67
C GLN A 256 -8.73 -29.55 9.61
N ASP A 257 -8.17 -30.76 9.70
CA ASP A 257 -8.95 -32.00 9.70
C ASP A 257 -9.92 -32.02 10.89
N GLY A 258 -11.21 -32.13 10.58
CA GLY A 258 -12.30 -32.18 11.57
C GLY A 258 -13.05 -30.86 11.76
N ASP A 259 -12.57 -29.75 11.19
CA ASP A 259 -13.26 -28.47 11.26
C ASP A 259 -14.40 -28.45 10.24
N LYS A 260 -15.63 -28.17 10.69
CA LYS A 260 -16.77 -28.06 9.79
C LYS A 260 -16.45 -26.95 8.78
N LYS A 261 -16.43 -27.29 7.48
CA LYS A 261 -16.19 -26.42 6.30
C LYS A 261 -16.78 -25.01 6.33
N ALA A 262 -17.70 -24.70 7.25
CA ALA A 262 -18.42 -23.44 7.34
C ALA A 262 -17.64 -22.25 7.93
N SER A 263 -16.50 -22.46 8.61
CA SER A 263 -15.77 -21.36 9.29
C SER A 263 -14.41 -21.01 8.68
N ASN A 264 -13.89 -21.81 7.74
CA ASN A 264 -12.56 -21.54 7.20
C ASN A 264 -12.60 -20.43 6.13
N PRO A 265 -11.82 -19.35 6.27
CA PRO A 265 -11.80 -18.27 5.28
C PRO A 265 -11.04 -18.62 3.99
N LEU A 266 -10.29 -19.72 3.95
CA LEU A 266 -9.42 -20.11 2.83
C LEU A 266 -9.79 -21.47 2.21
N LEU A 267 -9.68 -21.57 0.89
CA LEU A 267 -9.69 -22.84 0.17
C LEU A 267 -8.52 -22.94 -0.81
N ARG A 268 -7.99 -24.15 -0.98
CA ARG A 268 -6.94 -24.44 -1.98
C ARG A 268 -7.52 -24.32 -3.39
N SER A 269 -6.79 -23.70 -4.31
CA SER A 269 -7.09 -23.79 -5.75
C SER A 269 -6.40 -25.02 -6.37
N ASN A 270 -6.93 -25.48 -7.51
CA ASN A 270 -6.29 -26.48 -8.36
C ASN A 270 -5.22 -25.87 -9.29
N LYS A 271 -5.16 -24.53 -9.38
CA LYS A 271 -4.14 -23.81 -10.15
C LYS A 271 -2.91 -23.55 -9.26
N PRO A 272 -1.68 -23.66 -9.81
CA PRO A 272 -0.47 -23.34 -9.06
C PRO A 272 -0.46 -21.86 -8.68
N ARG A 273 0.01 -21.52 -7.47
CA ARG A 273 0.04 -20.13 -6.95
C ARG A 273 -1.33 -19.45 -6.85
N HIS A 274 -2.41 -20.23 -6.76
CA HIS A 274 -3.75 -19.70 -6.55
C HIS A 274 -4.32 -20.17 -5.21
N PHE A 275 -5.18 -19.33 -4.64
CA PHE A 275 -5.99 -19.68 -3.47
C PHE A 275 -7.33 -18.95 -3.52
N PHE A 276 -8.32 -19.46 -2.79
CA PHE A 276 -9.60 -18.79 -2.62
C PHE A 276 -9.69 -18.18 -1.22
N LEU A 277 -10.20 -16.96 -1.14
CA LEU A 277 -10.55 -16.29 0.12
C LEU A 277 -12.04 -15.98 0.10
N GLY A 278 -12.74 -16.35 1.18
CA GLY A 278 -14.16 -16.10 1.37
C GLY A 278 -14.40 -14.67 1.87
N HIS A 279 -14.95 -13.82 1.02
CA HIS A 279 -15.40 -12.47 1.37
C HIS A 279 -16.89 -12.45 1.70
N SER A 280 -17.34 -11.34 2.29
CA SER A 280 -18.75 -11.10 2.64
C SER A 280 -19.32 -12.25 3.45
N TYR A 281 -18.62 -12.63 4.53
CA TYR A 281 -18.98 -13.75 5.41
C TYR A 281 -19.06 -15.09 4.66
N GLY A 282 -18.13 -15.34 3.72
CA GLY A 282 -18.05 -16.59 2.96
C GLY A 282 -19.10 -16.76 1.86
N THR A 283 -19.88 -15.71 1.56
CA THR A 283 -20.88 -15.73 0.47
C THR A 283 -20.27 -15.39 -0.90
N ASN A 284 -19.08 -14.80 -0.92
CA ASN A 284 -18.39 -14.44 -2.15
C ASN A 284 -16.94 -14.93 -2.12
N TRP A 285 -16.67 -16.03 -2.82
CA TRP A 285 -15.32 -16.59 -2.92
C TRP A 285 -14.59 -15.95 -4.09
N VAL A 286 -13.40 -15.41 -3.82
CA VAL A 286 -12.53 -14.81 -4.83
C VAL A 286 -11.27 -15.67 -4.96
N GLU A 287 -11.00 -16.14 -6.17
CA GLU A 287 -9.73 -16.80 -6.51
C GLU A 287 -8.66 -15.72 -6.73
N TYR A 288 -7.55 -15.78 -6.00
CA TYR A 288 -6.40 -14.89 -6.16
C TYR A 288 -5.25 -15.61 -6.85
N ASP A 289 -4.58 -14.93 -7.78
CA ASP A 289 -3.32 -15.35 -8.38
C ASP A 289 -2.18 -14.61 -7.68
N THR A 290 -1.33 -15.34 -6.95
CA THR A 290 -0.21 -14.74 -6.20
C THR A 290 1.01 -14.43 -7.06
N SER A 291 1.01 -14.80 -8.34
CA SER A 291 2.15 -14.61 -9.24
C SER A 291 2.65 -13.15 -9.24
N GLY A 292 3.91 -12.94 -8.86
CA GLY A 292 4.53 -11.62 -8.85
C GLY A 292 4.19 -10.75 -7.63
N TRP A 293 3.46 -11.27 -6.64
CA TRP A 293 3.19 -10.50 -5.42
C TRP A 293 4.49 -10.19 -4.66
N LEU A 294 5.44 -11.12 -4.62
CA LEU A 294 6.71 -10.89 -3.92
C LEU A 294 7.56 -9.82 -4.61
N SER A 295 7.54 -9.73 -5.94
CA SER A 295 8.27 -8.67 -6.65
C SER A 295 7.63 -7.30 -6.44
N TYR A 296 6.31 -7.22 -6.34
CA TYR A 296 5.58 -5.98 -6.06
C TYR A 296 5.94 -5.40 -4.68
N VAL A 297 5.99 -6.26 -3.66
CA VAL A 297 6.18 -5.82 -2.27
C VAL A 297 7.66 -5.65 -1.91
N ARG A 298 8.56 -6.28 -2.66
CA ARG A 298 10.00 -6.15 -2.48
C ARG A 298 10.43 -4.73 -2.81
N GLN A 299 10.99 -4.04 -1.81
CA GLN A 299 11.52 -2.70 -2.03
C GLN A 299 12.74 -2.73 -2.95
N ASN A 300 12.61 -2.10 -4.11
CA ASN A 300 13.75 -1.83 -4.96
C ASN A 300 14.35 -0.45 -4.59
N PRO A 301 15.62 -0.36 -4.18
CA PRO A 301 16.25 0.91 -3.80
C PRO A 301 16.20 1.99 -4.90
N ALA A 302 16.08 1.61 -6.18
CA ALA A 302 15.95 2.57 -7.28
C ALA A 302 14.72 3.47 -7.13
N SER A 303 13.60 2.98 -6.58
CA SER A 303 12.40 3.80 -6.39
C SER A 303 12.62 4.95 -5.41
N GLN A 304 13.50 4.76 -4.41
CA GLN A 304 13.82 5.79 -3.40
C GLN A 304 14.63 6.96 -3.98
N ASN A 305 15.31 6.76 -5.13
CA ASN A 305 16.07 7.81 -5.80
C ASN A 305 15.18 8.75 -6.64
N SER A 306 13.92 8.40 -6.87
CA SER A 306 13.00 9.20 -7.68
C SER A 306 12.82 10.63 -7.14
N LEU A 307 12.56 10.78 -5.84
CA LEU A 307 12.41 12.09 -5.20
C LEU A 307 13.71 12.90 -5.29
N VAL A 308 14.86 12.28 -5.06
CA VAL A 308 16.17 12.94 -5.12
C VAL A 308 16.43 13.48 -6.52
N LEU A 309 16.20 12.69 -7.57
CA LEU A 309 16.32 13.14 -8.96
C LEU A 309 15.44 14.34 -9.27
N LEU A 310 14.20 14.36 -8.75
CA LEU A 310 13.27 15.47 -8.96
C LEU A 310 13.73 16.74 -8.20
N GLN A 311 14.27 16.58 -6.99
CA GLN A 311 14.80 17.69 -6.18
C GLN A 311 16.08 18.30 -6.75
N GLU A 312 16.96 17.46 -7.30
CA GLU A 312 18.25 17.87 -7.88
C GLU A 312 18.14 18.27 -9.35
N SER A 313 16.93 18.24 -9.93
CA SER A 313 16.70 18.64 -11.31
C SER A 313 17.23 20.04 -11.62
N GLN A 314 18.03 20.15 -12.68
CA GLN A 314 18.53 21.41 -13.23
C GLN A 314 17.40 22.27 -13.81
N LYS A 315 16.23 21.69 -14.10
CA LYS A 315 15.04 22.44 -14.51
C LYS A 315 14.33 22.98 -13.27
N LYS A 316 14.41 24.29 -13.05
CA LYS A 316 13.77 24.99 -11.91
C LYS A 316 12.27 24.73 -11.80
N ILE A 317 11.59 24.55 -12.93
CA ILE A 317 10.16 24.20 -12.98
C ILE A 317 9.84 22.85 -12.33
N ILE A 318 10.80 21.93 -12.28
CA ILE A 318 10.69 20.64 -11.59
C ILE A 318 11.18 20.80 -10.15
N SER A 319 12.44 21.20 -9.94
CA SER A 319 13.04 21.21 -8.60
C SER A 319 12.33 22.13 -7.60
N SER A 320 11.72 23.24 -8.04
CA SER A 320 10.93 24.11 -7.16
C SER A 320 9.67 23.44 -6.60
N LEU A 321 9.04 22.51 -7.34
CA LEU A 321 7.83 21.79 -6.90
C LEU A 321 8.12 20.70 -5.85
N PHE A 322 9.35 20.20 -5.82
CA PHE A 322 9.77 19.14 -4.90
C PHE A 322 10.67 19.66 -3.76
N ALA A 323 11.01 20.95 -3.76
CA ALA A 323 11.79 21.59 -2.71
C ALA A 323 11.08 21.50 -1.34
N GLY A 324 11.82 21.14 -0.29
CA GLY A 324 11.29 21.03 1.08
C GLY A 324 10.38 19.81 1.33
N ARG A 325 10.08 18.99 0.31
CA ARG A 325 9.42 17.69 0.50
C ARG A 325 10.44 16.69 1.05
N ALA A 326 10.40 16.42 2.35
CA ALA A 326 11.13 15.26 2.87
C ALA A 326 10.41 13.98 2.39
N GLY A 327 11.15 12.96 1.95
CA GLY A 327 10.64 11.63 1.52
C GLY A 327 9.99 10.79 2.63
N ALA A 328 9.40 11.46 3.63
CA ALA A 328 8.79 10.89 4.82
C ALA A 328 7.47 11.61 5.18
N ALA A 329 6.79 12.22 4.21
CA ALA A 329 5.38 12.52 4.41
C ALA A 329 4.63 11.18 4.53
N THR A 330 4.22 10.81 5.73
CA THR A 330 3.26 9.72 5.95
C THR A 330 2.11 9.91 4.96
N VAL A 331 1.89 8.92 4.09
CA VAL A 331 1.11 8.99 2.84
C VAL A 331 -0.25 9.71 2.95
N LEU A 332 -0.85 9.73 4.14
CA LEU A 332 -2.14 10.40 4.37
C LEU A 332 -2.06 11.87 4.76
N SER A 333 -0.94 12.34 5.32
CA SER A 333 -0.87 13.69 5.93
C SER A 333 -0.87 14.83 4.89
N GLY A 334 -0.60 14.53 3.62
CA GLY A 334 -0.75 15.45 2.47
C GLY A 334 -1.91 15.12 1.53
N SER A 335 -2.60 13.99 1.74
CA SER A 335 -3.63 13.49 0.83
C SER A 335 -5.05 13.95 1.19
N ILE A 336 -5.26 14.45 2.41
CA ILE A 336 -6.58 14.89 2.89
C ILE A 336 -6.61 16.41 2.99
N ALA A 337 -7.50 17.02 2.20
CA ALA A 337 -7.79 18.44 2.26
C ALA A 337 -8.23 18.87 3.67
N GLY A 338 -7.72 20.01 4.14
CA GLY A 338 -8.13 20.60 5.42
C GLY A 338 -7.43 20.08 6.68
N LEU A 339 -6.42 19.20 6.55
CA LEU A 339 -5.49 18.87 7.64
C LEU A 339 -4.45 19.97 7.89
N GLU A 340 -4.15 20.80 6.89
CA GLU A 340 -3.17 21.89 6.95
C GLU A 340 -3.72 23.20 7.55
N GLY A 341 -4.90 23.17 8.17
CA GLY A 341 -5.56 24.34 8.73
C GLY A 341 -5.06 24.69 10.13
N GLY A 342 -4.93 25.98 10.44
CA GLY A 342 -4.60 26.48 11.78
C GLY A 342 -5.71 26.33 12.84
N SER A 343 -6.82 25.65 12.51
CA SER A 343 -7.89 25.41 13.47
C SER A 343 -7.55 24.26 14.41
N GLN A 344 -7.94 24.37 15.69
CA GLN A 344 -7.77 23.31 16.69
C GLN A 344 -8.39 21.97 16.26
N LEU A 345 -9.52 22.00 15.53
CA LEU A 345 -10.18 20.80 15.01
C LEU A 345 -9.39 20.14 13.88
N ALA A 346 -8.82 20.91 12.96
CA ALA A 346 -7.92 20.39 11.92
C ALA A 346 -6.67 19.77 12.53
N LEU A 347 -6.06 20.44 13.52
CA LEU A 347 -4.88 19.94 14.21
C LEU A 347 -5.17 18.64 14.96
N ARG A 348 -6.32 18.53 15.65
CA ARG A 348 -6.75 17.29 16.33
C ARG A 348 -6.94 16.13 15.35
N ARG A 349 -7.58 16.37 14.20
CA ARG A 349 -7.71 15.36 13.12
C ARG A 349 -6.34 14.91 12.59
N ALA A 350 -5.47 15.87 12.26
CA ALA A 350 -4.11 15.58 11.78
C ALA A 350 -3.28 14.80 12.80
N THR A 351 -3.40 15.15 14.09
CA THR A 351 -2.66 14.50 15.18
C THR A 351 -3.17 13.08 15.41
N SER A 352 -4.49 12.88 15.38
CA SER A 352 -5.10 11.56 15.48
C SER A 352 -4.62 10.65 14.37
N MET A 353 -4.64 11.10 13.12
CA MET A 353 -4.16 10.30 11.99
C MET A 353 -2.67 10.01 12.11
N ARG A 354 -1.87 11.01 12.51
CA ARG A 354 -0.42 10.83 12.69
C ARG A 354 -0.11 9.74 13.71
N LYS A 355 -0.86 9.66 14.82
CA LYS A 355 -0.66 8.62 15.85
C LYS A 355 -0.68 7.21 15.24
N THR A 356 -1.64 6.91 14.36
CA THR A 356 -1.75 5.60 13.68
C THR A 356 -0.46 5.20 12.94
N PHE A 357 0.34 6.15 12.46
CA PHE A 357 1.60 5.88 11.74
C PHE A 357 2.86 6.00 12.60
N THR A 358 2.78 6.60 13.80
CA THR A 358 3.97 6.94 14.60
C THR A 358 4.08 6.15 15.90
N THR A 359 3.12 5.28 16.23
CA THR A 359 3.12 4.50 17.47
C THR A 359 3.18 3.00 17.22
N GLY A 360 3.84 2.27 18.13
CA GLY A 360 3.88 0.81 18.12
C GLY A 360 4.48 0.22 16.85
N VAL A 361 3.84 -0.81 16.31
CA VAL A 361 4.28 -1.56 15.13
C VAL A 361 4.37 -0.67 13.88
N ALA A 362 3.47 0.30 13.75
CA ALA A 362 3.47 1.26 12.65
C ALA A 362 4.76 2.08 12.57
N ALA A 363 5.33 2.46 13.72
CA ALA A 363 6.58 3.22 13.77
C ALA A 363 7.78 2.43 13.24
N VAL A 364 7.79 1.11 13.48
CA VAL A 364 8.85 0.18 13.09
C VAL A 364 8.70 -0.22 11.62
N LYS A 365 7.47 -0.50 11.19
CA LYS A 365 7.15 -1.03 9.86
C LYS A 365 6.72 0.04 8.85
N LYS A 366 6.90 1.33 9.15
CA LYS A 366 6.48 2.46 8.28
C LYS A 366 7.00 2.42 6.85
N LYS A 367 8.07 1.66 6.57
CA LYS A 367 8.60 1.50 5.21
C LYS A 367 7.89 0.38 4.44
N SER A 368 7.38 -0.65 5.10
CA SER A 368 6.76 -1.82 4.44
C SER A 368 5.52 -1.42 3.64
N MET A 369 5.52 -1.70 2.33
CA MET A 369 4.40 -1.34 1.44
C MET A 369 3.13 -2.13 1.78
N CYS A 370 3.27 -3.42 2.11
CA CYS A 370 2.15 -4.27 2.55
C CYS A 370 1.50 -3.73 3.82
N ILE A 371 2.32 -3.43 4.83
CA ILE A 371 1.82 -2.98 6.13
C ILE A 371 1.25 -1.55 6.03
N GLN A 372 1.78 -0.71 5.13
CA GLN A 372 1.20 0.60 4.86
C GLN A 372 -0.27 0.51 4.40
N ILE A 373 -0.67 -0.52 3.65
CA ILE A 373 -2.08 -0.72 3.25
C ILE A 373 -2.96 -0.87 4.49
N LYS A 374 -2.59 -1.75 5.43
CA LYS A 374 -3.30 -1.91 6.70
C LYS A 374 -3.39 -0.59 7.45
N LEU A 375 -2.25 0.09 7.65
CA LEU A 375 -2.19 1.34 8.40
C LEU A 375 -3.04 2.45 7.78
N GLN A 376 -3.12 2.50 6.45
CA GLN A 376 -3.97 3.47 5.75
C GLN A 376 -5.46 3.17 5.93
N VAL A 377 -5.85 1.89 5.85
CA VAL A 377 -7.24 1.47 6.09
C VAL A 377 -7.62 1.70 7.55
N ASP A 378 -6.76 1.37 8.52
CA ASP A 378 -7.01 1.64 9.94
C ASP A 378 -7.15 3.14 10.22
N ALA A 379 -6.29 3.98 9.65
CA ALA A 379 -6.40 5.44 9.79
C ALA A 379 -7.69 6.00 9.19
N LEU A 380 -8.19 5.42 8.10
CA LEU A 380 -9.50 5.74 7.51
C LEU A 380 -10.63 5.34 8.46
N ILE A 381 -10.66 4.08 8.90
CA ILE A 381 -11.70 3.55 9.81
C ILE A 381 -11.74 4.35 11.12
N ASP A 382 -10.58 4.64 11.72
CA ASP A 382 -10.47 5.45 12.94
C ASP A 382 -11.01 6.87 12.75
N SER A 383 -10.83 7.44 11.56
CA SER A 383 -11.36 8.76 11.22
C SER A 383 -12.87 8.73 11.08
N LEU A 384 -13.41 7.68 10.46
CA LEU A 384 -14.84 7.46 10.29
C LEU A 384 -15.55 7.22 11.62
N LYS A 385 -15.00 6.39 12.52
CA LYS A 385 -15.57 6.10 13.85
C LYS A 385 -15.82 7.33 14.73
N LYS A 386 -15.13 8.44 14.45
CA LYS A 386 -15.25 9.73 15.18
C LYS A 386 -16.32 10.66 14.60
N SER A 387 -17.02 10.23 13.57
CA SER A 387 -18.02 11.00 12.85
C SER A 387 -19.41 10.37 12.98
N LYS A 388 -20.45 11.15 12.63
CA LYS A 388 -21.79 10.58 12.43
C LYS A 388 -21.81 9.88 11.07
N LEU A 389 -21.96 8.56 11.09
CA LEU A 389 -21.91 7.72 9.89
C LEU A 389 -23.26 7.64 9.18
N HIS A 390 -23.21 7.72 7.85
CA HIS A 390 -24.32 7.50 6.95
C HIS A 390 -23.85 6.59 5.84
N PHE A 391 -24.54 5.48 5.62
CA PHE A 391 -24.18 4.48 4.61
C PHE A 391 -25.10 4.60 3.40
N VAL A 392 -24.51 4.57 2.21
CA VAL A 392 -25.23 4.53 0.93
C VAL A 392 -24.81 3.24 0.22
N HIS A 393 -25.75 2.32 0.03
CA HIS A 393 -25.49 1.04 -0.63
C HIS A 393 -25.82 1.15 -2.12
N CYS A 394 -24.78 1.09 -2.96
CA CYS A 394 -24.91 1.08 -4.41
C CYS A 394 -24.96 -0.37 -4.91
N PHE A 395 -26.05 -0.75 -5.58
CA PHE A 395 -26.19 -2.07 -6.17
C PHE A 395 -25.99 -1.99 -7.68
N LEU A 396 -25.12 -2.83 -8.23
CA LEU A 396 -25.00 -2.98 -9.67
C LEU A 396 -26.22 -3.77 -10.18
N PRO A 397 -27.10 -3.20 -11.01
CA PRO A 397 -28.17 -3.96 -11.60
C PRO A 397 -27.57 -5.03 -12.51
N LYS A 398 -27.95 -6.29 -12.32
CA LYS A 398 -27.61 -7.35 -13.28
C LYS A 398 -28.43 -7.16 -14.55
N ALA A 399 -27.91 -6.38 -15.49
CA ALA A 399 -28.40 -6.35 -16.85
C ALA A 399 -27.78 -7.53 -17.62
N ASN A 400 -28.28 -8.74 -17.37
CA ASN A 400 -28.26 -9.89 -18.27
C ASN A 400 -29.27 -10.92 -17.75
N GLY A 401 -30.34 -11.12 -18.52
CA GLY A 401 -31.37 -12.11 -18.26
C GLY A 401 -30.81 -13.55 -18.21
N TRP A 402 -31.66 -14.44 -17.69
CA TRP A 402 -31.52 -15.89 -17.67
C TRP A 402 -30.42 -16.48 -18.56
N ARG A 403 -29.49 -17.21 -17.92
CA ARG A 403 -28.97 -18.48 -18.44
C ARG A 403 -28.87 -19.46 -17.31
#